data_AF-A0A2T5J7A5-F1
#
_entry.id   AF-A0A2T5J7A5-F1
#
_cell.length_a   1.000
_cell.length_b   1.000
_cell.length_c   1.000
_cell.angle_alpha   90.00
_cell.angle_beta   90.00
_cell.angle_gamma   90.00
#
_symmetry.space_group_name_H-M   'P 1'
#
loop_
_entity.id
_entity.type
_entity.pdbx_description
1 polymer ?
#
loop_
_entity_poly.entity_id
_entity_poly.type
_entity_poly.pdbx_seq_one_letter_code
_entity_poly.pdbx_strand_id
1 'polypeptide(L)'
;MELYIDEIRINVTKENTAVRLVTEEGSFLFANQTIKETADTIEKNYQVVKAYFEPRIGNEVVVADIKDVSLRIVLHYFYMYNLWRRLYKKEASRDLSFRKEDFEGTTTARCIRQFFKNKYPDRYTGMCMQVLKMSHQEFINYEENERRYAER
;
A
#
# COMPACT_ATOMS: atom_id res chain seq x y z
N MET A 1 -1.18 -16.31 14.63
CA MET A 1 -0.10 -16.72 13.71
C MET A 1 0.71 -15.48 13.38
N GLU A 2 2.01 -15.62 13.23
CA GLU A 2 2.86 -14.55 12.71
C GLU A 2 3.13 -14.82 11.23
N LEU A 3 2.86 -13.82 10.39
CA LEU A 3 3.24 -13.81 8.98
C LEU A 3 4.40 -12.83 8.82
N TYR A 4 5.44 -13.25 8.12
CA TYR A 4 6.57 -12.40 7.80
C TYR A 4 6.58 -12.12 6.30
N ILE A 5 6.52 -10.85 5.93
CA ILE A 5 6.69 -10.39 4.55
C ILE A 5 8.02 -9.64 4.48
N ASP A 6 9.02 -10.27 3.85
CA ASP A 6 10.43 -9.95 4.07
C ASP A 6 10.75 -9.93 5.58
N GLU A 7 11.21 -8.79 6.12
CA GLU A 7 11.56 -8.60 7.52
C GLU A 7 10.40 -7.99 8.34
N ILE A 8 9.24 -7.78 7.72
CA ILE A 8 8.11 -7.09 8.34
C ILE A 8 7.15 -8.11 8.95
N ARG A 9 6.94 -8.00 10.25
CA ARG A 9 6.03 -8.86 11.02
C ARG A 9 4.59 -8.38 10.91
N ILE A 10 3.69 -9.31 10.59
CA ILE A 10 2.24 -9.12 10.55
C ILE A 10 1.60 -10.14 11.49
N ASN A 11 0.88 -9.68 12.50
CA ASN A 11 0.14 -10.56 13.38
C ASN A 11 -1.22 -10.89 12.75
N VAL A 12 -1.48 -12.18 12.53
CA VAL A 12 -2.69 -12.68 11.88
C VAL A 12 -3.50 -13.52 12.87
N THR A 13 -4.74 -13.12 13.12
CA THR A 13 -5.67 -13.85 14.00
C THR A 13 -6.97 -14.17 13.28
N LYS A 14 -7.56 -15.33 13.58
CA LYS A 14 -8.91 -15.68 13.12
C LYS A 14 -9.92 -15.15 14.13
N GLU A 15 -10.93 -14.44 13.66
CA GLU A 15 -12.04 -13.93 14.49
C GLU A 15 -13.36 -14.36 13.86
N ASN A 16 -13.98 -15.43 14.38
CA ASN A 16 -15.17 -16.05 13.78
C ASN A 16 -14.95 -16.36 12.28
N THR A 17 -15.74 -15.76 11.39
CA THR A 17 -15.60 -15.90 9.93
C THR A 17 -14.60 -14.92 9.32
N ALA A 18 -14.04 -13.99 10.09
CA ALA A 18 -13.10 -12.98 9.64
C ALA A 18 -11.63 -13.32 9.98
N VAL A 19 -10.70 -12.57 9.37
CA VAL A 19 -9.27 -12.56 9.69
C VAL A 19 -8.90 -11.13 10.08
N ARG A 20 -8.22 -10.97 11.21
CA ARG A 20 -7.63 -9.70 11.63
C ARG A 20 -6.13 -9.71 11.35
N LEU A 21 -5.66 -8.65 10.72
CA LEU A 21 -4.24 -8.33 10.59
C LEU A 21 -3.92 -7.16 11.51
N VAL A 22 -2.82 -7.26 12.24
CA VAL A 22 -2.28 -6.16 13.03
C VAL A 22 -0.83 -5.95 12.61
N THR A 23 -0.53 -4.73 12.18
CA THR A 23 0.81 -4.23 11.86
C THR A 23 1.10 -2.99 12.69
N GLU A 24 2.30 -2.45 12.59
CA GLU A 24 2.63 -1.15 13.19
C GLU A 24 1.73 -0.01 12.66
N GLU A 25 1.20 -0.17 11.46
CA GLU A 25 0.35 0.81 10.78
C GLU A 25 -1.13 0.75 11.16
N GLY A 26 -1.55 -0.31 11.84
CA GLY A 26 -2.92 -0.42 12.32
C GLY A 26 -3.47 -1.84 12.30
N SER A 27 -4.80 -1.91 12.46
CA SER A 27 -5.55 -3.15 12.49
C SER A 27 -6.58 -3.19 11.35
N PHE A 28 -6.55 -4.28 10.58
CA PHE A 28 -7.42 -4.49 9.43
C PHE A 28 -8.22 -5.78 9.63
N LEU A 29 -9.54 -5.73 9.40
CA LEU A 29 -10.44 -6.88 9.56
C LEU A 29 -11.08 -7.26 8.23
N PHE A 30 -10.89 -8.51 7.82
CA PHE A 30 -11.32 -9.06 6.54
C PHE A 30 -12.35 -10.16 6.76
N ALA A 31 -13.61 -9.89 6.42
CA ALA A 31 -14.68 -10.88 6.55
C ALA A 31 -14.57 -11.98 5.48
N ASN A 32 -14.97 -13.21 5.85
CA ASN A 32 -15.09 -14.34 4.93
C ASN A 32 -13.79 -14.73 4.20
N GLN A 33 -12.64 -14.59 4.86
CA GLN A 33 -11.35 -15.09 4.38
C GLN A 33 -10.76 -16.11 5.36
N THR A 34 -9.96 -17.02 4.85
CA THR A 34 -9.09 -17.86 5.68
C THR A 34 -7.74 -17.19 5.90
N ILE A 35 -7.06 -17.55 7.00
CA ILE A 35 -5.69 -17.06 7.27
C ILE A 35 -4.76 -17.35 6.09
N LYS A 36 -4.86 -18.55 5.51
CA LYS A 36 -4.03 -18.98 4.39
C LYS A 36 -4.27 -18.11 3.14
N GLU A 37 -5.52 -17.95 2.73
CA GLU A 37 -5.85 -17.11 1.56
C GLU A 37 -5.39 -15.66 1.74
N THR A 38 -5.56 -15.11 2.95
CA THR A 38 -5.08 -13.76 3.29
C THR A 38 -3.56 -13.67 3.17
N ALA A 39 -2.82 -14.63 3.74
CA ALA A 39 -1.36 -14.66 3.66
C ALA A 39 -0.86 -14.79 2.21
N ASP A 40 -1.37 -15.79 1.47
CA ASP A 40 -1.00 -16.05 0.08
C ASP A 40 -1.28 -14.82 -0.82
N THR A 41 -2.41 -14.14 -0.61
CA THR A 41 -2.77 -12.95 -1.40
C THR A 41 -1.86 -11.76 -1.09
N ILE A 42 -1.55 -11.53 0.19
CA ILE A 42 -0.66 -10.44 0.61
C ILE A 42 0.74 -10.67 0.07
N GLU A 43 1.28 -11.88 0.23
CA GLU A 43 2.63 -12.22 -0.24
C GLU A 43 2.73 -12.07 -1.76
N LYS A 44 1.77 -12.62 -2.51
CA LYS A 44 1.73 -12.50 -3.97
C LYS A 44 1.70 -11.03 -4.41
N ASN A 45 0.79 -10.24 -3.86
CA ASN A 45 0.67 -8.82 -4.22
C ASN A 45 1.89 -8.01 -3.77
N TYR A 46 2.49 -8.35 -2.64
CA TYR A 46 3.73 -7.73 -2.18
C TYR A 46 4.87 -7.90 -3.17
N GLN A 47 5.08 -9.11 -3.69
CA GLN A 47 6.11 -9.33 -4.71
C GLN A 47 5.84 -8.51 -5.98
N VAL A 48 4.58 -8.40 -6.40
CA VAL A 48 4.20 -7.59 -7.57
C VAL A 48 4.49 -6.10 -7.34
N VAL A 49 4.08 -5.55 -6.20
CA VAL A 49 4.29 -4.13 -5.85
C VAL A 49 5.77 -3.83 -5.69
N LYS A 50 6.50 -4.68 -4.94
CA LYS A 50 7.94 -4.54 -4.73
C LYS A 50 8.69 -4.56 -6.06
N ALA A 51 8.43 -5.55 -6.91
CA ALA A 51 9.08 -5.65 -8.22
C ALA A 51 8.76 -4.43 -9.11
N TYR A 52 7.56 -3.85 -9.01
CA TYR A 52 7.22 -2.63 -9.73
C TYR A 52 8.05 -1.44 -9.23
N PHE A 53 8.25 -1.28 -7.93
CA PHE A 53 8.92 -0.12 -7.35
C PHE A 53 10.44 -0.26 -7.17
N GLU A 54 10.99 -1.47 -7.16
CA GLU A 54 12.42 -1.76 -6.97
C GLU A 54 13.35 -1.02 -7.96
N PRO A 55 13.00 -0.85 -9.27
CA PRO A 55 13.81 -0.05 -10.19
C PRO A 55 13.91 1.45 -9.84
N ARG A 56 13.17 1.94 -8.84
CA ARG A 56 13.22 3.33 -8.37
C ARG A 56 14.12 3.52 -7.15
N ILE A 57 14.83 2.48 -6.72
CA ILE A 57 15.91 2.61 -5.73
C ILE A 57 17.02 3.49 -6.32
N GLY A 58 17.63 4.33 -5.49
CA GLY A 58 18.64 5.28 -5.93
C GLY A 58 19.26 6.04 -4.77
N ASN A 59 19.89 7.18 -5.04
CA ASN A 59 20.64 7.94 -4.03
C ASN A 59 19.79 8.38 -2.84
N GLU A 60 18.51 8.69 -3.08
CA GLU A 60 17.61 9.16 -2.02
C GLU A 60 16.74 8.07 -1.39
N VAL A 61 16.54 6.93 -2.07
CA VAL A 61 15.58 5.89 -1.67
C VAL A 61 16.29 4.56 -1.58
N VAL A 62 16.31 3.97 -0.38
CA VAL A 62 16.98 2.70 -0.11
C VAL A 62 16.02 1.50 -0.24
N VAL A 63 16.60 0.29 -0.33
CA VAL A 63 15.84 -0.96 -0.44
C VAL A 63 14.79 -1.11 0.67
N ALA A 64 15.16 -0.78 1.91
CA ALA A 64 14.26 -0.89 3.07
C ALA A 64 13.00 0.00 2.92
N ASP A 65 13.15 1.20 2.36
CA ASP A 65 12.00 2.08 2.12
C ASP A 65 11.05 1.51 1.08
N ILE A 66 11.57 0.86 0.04
CA ILE A 66 10.76 0.19 -0.97
C ILE A 66 10.04 -1.02 -0.39
N LYS A 67 10.68 -1.79 0.48
CA LYS A 67 10.02 -2.89 1.20
C LYS A 67 8.84 -2.37 2.04
N ASP A 68 9.06 -1.35 2.86
CA ASP A 68 8.04 -0.77 3.74
C ASP A 68 6.87 -0.18 2.96
N VAL A 69 7.16 0.67 1.96
CA VAL A 69 6.11 1.34 1.17
C VAL A 69 5.32 0.35 0.34
N SER A 70 5.96 -0.72 -0.17
CA SER A 70 5.27 -1.76 -0.91
C SER A 70 4.26 -2.49 -0.03
N LEU A 71 4.61 -2.84 1.20
CA LEU A 71 3.67 -3.48 2.12
C LEU A 71 2.51 -2.53 2.48
N ARG A 72 2.79 -1.24 2.70
CA ARG A 72 1.74 -0.25 2.97
C ARG A 72 0.73 -0.14 1.83
N ILE A 73 1.20 -0.11 0.58
CA ILE A 73 0.35 -0.13 -0.61
C ILE A 73 -0.49 -1.42 -0.61
N VAL A 74 0.12 -2.59 -0.37
CA VAL A 74 -0.61 -3.86 -0.29
C VAL A 74 -1.72 -3.83 0.74
N LEU A 75 -1.42 -3.46 1.97
CA LEU A 75 -2.43 -3.43 3.04
C LEU A 75 -3.56 -2.46 2.73
N HIS A 76 -3.24 -1.30 2.15
CA HIS A 76 -4.24 -0.30 1.78
C HIS A 76 -5.19 -0.80 0.69
N TYR A 77 -4.65 -1.29 -0.44
CA TYR A 77 -5.47 -1.80 -1.54
C TYR A 77 -6.23 -3.08 -1.15
N PHE A 78 -5.59 -3.95 -0.38
CA PHE A 78 -6.24 -5.16 0.10
C PHE A 78 -7.42 -4.83 1.02
N TYR A 79 -7.29 -3.83 1.90
CA TYR A 79 -8.41 -3.29 2.67
C TYR A 79 -9.52 -2.73 1.77
N MET A 80 -9.16 -1.85 0.83
CA MET A 80 -10.11 -1.24 -0.10
C MET A 80 -10.90 -2.28 -0.90
N TYR A 81 -10.23 -3.28 -1.46
CA TYR A 81 -10.88 -4.29 -2.30
C TYR A 81 -11.80 -5.21 -1.48
N ASN A 82 -11.40 -5.58 -0.26
CA ASN A 82 -12.28 -6.33 0.64
C ASN A 82 -13.49 -5.50 1.08
N LEU A 83 -13.29 -4.19 1.34
CA LEU A 83 -14.39 -3.28 1.63
C LEU A 83 -15.36 -3.20 0.45
N TRP A 84 -14.87 -3.12 -0.79
CA TRP A 84 -15.70 -3.12 -1.99
C TRP A 84 -16.48 -4.42 -2.18
N ARG A 85 -15.85 -5.58 -2.01
CA ARG A 85 -16.53 -6.90 -2.02
C ARG A 85 -17.72 -6.93 -1.04
N ARG A 86 -17.60 -6.25 0.11
CA ARG A 86 -18.65 -6.18 1.12
C ARG A 86 -19.75 -5.17 0.79
N LEU A 87 -19.39 -3.98 0.32
CA LEU A 87 -20.33 -2.87 0.14
C LEU A 87 -21.07 -2.93 -1.21
N TYR A 88 -20.43 -3.42 -2.27
CA TYR A 88 -20.96 -3.36 -3.62
C TYR A 88 -21.23 -4.76 -4.16
N LYS A 89 -22.51 -5.09 -4.38
CA LYS A 89 -22.93 -6.41 -4.91
C LYS A 89 -22.20 -6.81 -6.20
N LYS A 90 -21.88 -5.84 -7.06
CA LYS A 90 -21.15 -6.07 -8.32
C LYS A 90 -19.68 -6.45 -8.12
N GLU A 91 -19.11 -6.12 -6.97
CA GLU A 91 -17.71 -6.40 -6.63
C GLU A 91 -17.56 -7.63 -5.72
N ALA A 92 -18.65 -8.34 -5.39
CA ALA A 92 -18.62 -9.45 -4.43
C ALA A 92 -17.59 -10.55 -4.78
N SER A 93 -17.33 -10.76 -6.07
CA SER A 93 -16.36 -11.72 -6.60
C SER A 93 -15.07 -11.08 -7.13
N ARG A 94 -14.82 -9.79 -6.87
CA ARG A 94 -13.66 -9.04 -7.39
C ARG A 94 -12.35 -9.78 -7.12
N ASP A 95 -11.51 -9.99 -8.12
CA ASP A 95 -10.15 -10.53 -7.91
C ASP A 95 -9.32 -9.59 -7.01
N LEU A 96 -8.64 -10.17 -6.01
CA LEU A 96 -7.79 -9.42 -5.08
C LEU A 96 -6.35 -9.26 -5.58
N SER A 97 -6.01 -9.84 -6.73
CA SER A 97 -4.73 -9.62 -7.40
C SER A 97 -4.65 -8.19 -7.92
N PHE A 98 -3.52 -7.54 -7.70
CA PHE A 98 -3.29 -6.17 -8.19
C PHE A 98 -2.90 -6.15 -9.66
N ARG A 99 -3.23 -5.05 -10.32
CA ARG A 99 -2.85 -4.75 -11.69
C ARG A 99 -1.90 -3.58 -11.72
N LYS A 100 -1.16 -3.43 -12.81
CA LYS A 100 -0.16 -2.36 -12.95
C LYS A 100 -0.79 -0.97 -12.80
N GLU A 101 -2.01 -0.81 -13.29
CA GLU A 101 -2.76 0.45 -13.24
C GLU A 101 -3.08 0.88 -11.80
N ASP A 102 -3.16 -0.06 -10.85
CA ASP A 102 -3.34 0.28 -9.43
C ASP A 102 -2.16 1.13 -8.92
N PHE A 103 -0.96 0.92 -9.46
CA PHE A 103 0.27 1.57 -9.00
C PHE A 103 0.48 2.97 -9.59
N GLU A 104 -0.27 3.30 -10.64
CA GLU A 104 -0.22 4.60 -11.33
C GLU A 104 -1.33 5.54 -10.82
N GLY A 105 -2.21 5.05 -9.95
CA GLY A 105 -3.33 5.81 -9.38
C GLY A 105 -2.93 6.77 -8.25
N THR A 106 -3.80 7.76 -8.01
CA THR A 106 -3.64 8.78 -6.96
C THR A 106 -3.58 8.19 -5.55
N THR A 107 -4.26 7.08 -5.29
CA THR A 107 -4.19 6.36 -4.01
C THR A 107 -2.79 5.85 -3.72
N THR A 108 -2.15 5.19 -4.69
CA THR A 108 -0.74 4.75 -4.56
C THR A 108 0.19 5.94 -4.32
N ALA A 109 0.02 7.03 -5.09
CA ALA A 109 0.80 8.25 -4.89
C ALA A 109 0.65 8.82 -3.47
N ARG A 110 -0.57 8.81 -2.92
CA ARG A 110 -0.85 9.27 -1.55
C ARG A 110 -0.20 8.38 -0.50
N CYS A 111 -0.25 7.05 -0.66
CA CYS A 111 0.44 6.12 0.24
C CYS A 111 1.95 6.37 0.28
N ILE A 112 2.56 6.55 -0.89
CA ILE A 112 3.99 6.85 -1.05
C ILE A 112 4.34 8.20 -0.40
N ARG A 113 3.56 9.24 -0.70
CA ARG A 113 3.74 10.57 -0.11
C ARG A 113 3.70 10.50 1.42
N GLN A 114 2.65 9.90 1.97
CA GLN A 114 2.45 9.83 3.42
C GLN A 114 3.60 9.08 4.10
N PHE A 115 4.05 7.97 3.53
CA PHE A 115 5.19 7.22 4.05
C PHE A 115 6.46 8.09 4.12
N PHE A 116 6.90 8.66 3.01
CA PHE A 116 8.14 9.44 2.98
C PHE A 116 8.02 10.74 3.78
N LYS A 117 6.86 11.40 3.79
CA LYS A 117 6.64 12.62 4.56
C LYS A 117 6.73 12.38 6.07
N ASN A 118 6.23 11.22 6.53
CA ASN A 118 6.31 10.85 7.94
C ASN A 118 7.73 10.43 8.35
N LYS A 119 8.42 9.65 7.50
CA LYS A 119 9.75 9.10 7.83
C LYS A 119 10.89 10.08 7.58
N TYR A 120 10.77 10.95 6.57
CA TYR A 120 11.82 11.88 6.12
C TYR A 120 11.24 13.26 5.76
N PRO A 121 10.69 14.01 6.73
CA PRO A 121 9.94 15.24 6.47
C PRO A 121 10.72 16.32 5.68
N ASP A 122 12.04 16.37 5.80
CA ASP A 122 12.86 17.38 5.12
C ASP A 122 13.31 16.96 3.71
N ARG A 123 13.16 15.67 3.35
CA ARG A 123 13.66 15.09 2.09
C ARG A 123 12.59 14.38 1.27
N TYR A 124 11.38 14.25 1.80
CA TYR A 124 10.32 13.44 1.19
C TYR A 124 9.99 13.87 -0.24
N THR A 125 10.13 15.15 -0.58
CA THR A 125 9.88 15.68 -1.93
C THR A 125 10.73 14.96 -2.98
N GLY A 126 12.05 14.91 -2.80
CA GLY A 126 12.95 14.25 -3.74
C GLY A 126 12.72 12.74 -3.81
N MET A 127 12.50 12.11 -2.65
CA MET A 127 12.17 10.69 -2.55
C MET A 127 10.86 10.34 -3.28
N CYS A 128 9.82 11.17 -3.11
CA CYS A 128 8.54 10.99 -3.79
C CYS A 128 8.68 11.21 -5.29
N MET A 129 9.41 12.24 -5.73
CA MET A 129 9.70 12.47 -7.15
C MET A 129 10.39 11.25 -7.78
N GLN A 130 11.39 10.68 -7.10
CA GLN A 130 12.11 9.49 -7.55
C GLN A 130 11.18 8.26 -7.66
N VAL A 131 10.39 7.97 -6.62
CA VAL A 131 9.51 6.79 -6.61
C VAL A 131 8.30 6.97 -7.53
N LEU A 132 7.71 8.15 -7.60
CA LEU A 132 6.55 8.41 -8.45
C LEU A 132 6.93 8.70 -9.90
N LYS A 133 8.23 8.81 -10.21
CA LYS A 133 8.75 9.24 -11.51
C LYS A 133 8.16 10.56 -11.97
N MET A 134 8.01 11.49 -11.03
CA MET A 134 7.51 12.83 -11.28
C MET A 134 8.68 13.81 -11.37
N SER A 135 8.62 14.72 -12.34
CA SER A 135 9.42 15.94 -12.32
C SER A 135 9.04 16.82 -11.14
N HIS A 136 9.89 17.81 -10.85
CA HIS A 136 9.64 18.74 -9.75
C HIS A 136 8.31 19.49 -9.90
N GLN A 137 7.99 19.94 -11.12
CA GLN A 137 6.74 20.65 -11.38
C GLN A 137 5.52 19.74 -11.26
N GLU A 138 5.60 18.49 -11.73
CA GLU A 138 4.51 17.52 -11.56
C GLU A 138 4.23 17.23 -10.09
N PHE A 139 5.28 17.13 -9.27
CA PHE A 139 5.12 16.90 -7.83
C PHE A 139 4.54 18.12 -7.11
N ILE A 140 4.95 19.35 -7.46
CA ILE A 140 4.33 20.58 -6.93
C ILE A 140 2.83 20.59 -7.25
N ASN A 141 2.47 20.32 -8.51
CA ASN A 141 1.06 20.29 -8.93
C ASN A 141 0.27 19.22 -8.16
N TYR A 142 0.89 18.06 -7.90
CA TYR A 142 0.30 17.00 -7.09
C TYR A 142 0.06 17.47 -5.63
N GLU A 143 1.05 18.09 -4.97
CA GLU A 143 0.90 18.61 -3.59
C GLU A 143 -0.18 19.70 -3.49
N GLU A 144 -0.26 20.58 -4.49
CA GLU A 144 -1.31 21.60 -4.54
C GLU A 144 -2.71 21.00 -4.67
N ASN A 145 -2.86 19.99 -5.53
CA ASN A 145 -4.13 19.30 -5.68
C ASN A 145 -4.54 18.58 -4.39
N GLU A 146 -3.62 17.89 -3.73
CA GLU A 146 -3.89 17.21 -2.44
C GLU A 146 -4.29 18.21 -1.35
N ARG A 147 -3.67 19.40 -1.32
CA ARG A 147 -4.06 20.48 -0.40
C ARG A 147 -5.48 20.97 -0.65
N ARG A 148 -5.83 21.24 -1.92
CA ARG A 148 -7.18 21.67 -2.31
C ARG A 148 -8.25 20.63 -1.97
N TYR A 149 -7.93 19.34 -2.04
CA TYR A 149 -8.86 18.29 -1.62
C TYR A 149 -9.02 18.21 -0.10
N ALA A 150 -7.99 18.55 0.68
CA ALA A 150 -8.07 18.55 2.15
C ALA A 150 -8.85 19.75 2.72
N GLU A 151 -9.00 20.83 1.95
CA GLU A 151 -9.73 22.05 2.34
C GLU A 151 -11.22 22.03 1.96
N ARG A 152 -11.70 20.95 1.30
CA ARG A 152 -13.11 20.75 0.93
C ARG A 152 -13.82 19.85 1.93
#